data_AF-A0A521ZQJ8-F1
#
_entry.id   AF-A0A521ZQJ8-F1
#
_cell.length_a   1.000
_cell.length_b   1.000
_cell.length_c   1.000
_cell.angle_alpha   90.00
_cell.angle_beta   90.00
_cell.angle_gamma   90.00
#
_symmetry.space_group_name_H-M   'P 1'
#
loop_
_entity.id
_entity.type
_entity.pdbx_description
1 polymer ?
#
loop_
_entity_poly.entity_id
_entity_poly.type
_entity_poly.pdbx_seq_one_letter_code
_entity_poly.pdbx_strand_id
1 'polypeptide(L)'
;ETDRRDFHLFIDEFHNFTTDSFAAILAEARKYRLCLTLSHQYIDQLSPEVRQAVFGNTGTMISFRIGPTDADILAKDFADTFIPRQFVDLDRYQIFIRLLEDGVASTPFRAKTLPNLSMGHTRRLNLIRHSRERFATDRFRVEEKLRRWVSNPISSSDTFPRTQRSRHSEESSISPKASGESAVKRTRRHPGGVLPI
;
A
#
# COMPACT_ATOMS: atom_id res chain seq x y z
N GLU A 1 6.09 25.71 1.51
CA GLU A 1 6.31 24.51 2.35
C GLU A 1 5.13 24.10 3.24
N THR A 2 4.73 24.92 4.22
CA THR A 2 3.89 24.52 5.37
C THR A 2 2.45 24.10 5.05
N ASP A 3 1.90 24.55 3.92
CA ASP A 3 0.51 24.28 3.51
C ASP A 3 0.35 23.00 2.66
N ARG A 4 1.46 22.33 2.32
CA ARG A 4 1.41 21.05 1.60
C ARG A 4 0.90 19.96 2.54
N ARG A 5 -0.02 19.11 2.08
CA ARG A 5 -0.51 17.98 2.88
C ARG A 5 0.48 16.82 2.84
N ASP A 6 0.64 16.12 3.95
CA ASP A 6 1.41 14.88 3.98
C ASP A 6 0.78 13.87 3.03
N PHE A 7 1.62 13.26 2.20
CA PHE A 7 1.19 12.28 1.22
C PHE A 7 1.88 10.95 1.53
N HIS A 8 1.09 9.91 1.79
CA HIS A 8 1.60 8.59 2.12
C HIS A 8 1.59 7.69 0.89
N LEU A 9 2.73 7.08 0.59
CA LEU A 9 2.87 6.12 -0.49
C LEU A 9 3.40 4.80 0.07
N PHE A 10 2.58 3.77 -0.06
CA PHE A 10 2.90 2.40 0.33
C PHE A 10 3.25 1.62 -0.93
N ILE A 11 4.44 1.04 -0.96
CA ILE A 11 4.91 0.23 -2.07
C ILE A 11 5.25 -1.15 -1.55
N ASP A 12 4.45 -2.12 -1.99
CA ASP A 12 4.75 -3.52 -1.77
C ASP A 12 5.61 -4.07 -2.90
N GLU A 13 6.45 -5.04 -2.57
CA GLU A 13 7.45 -5.60 -3.47
C GLU A 13 8.27 -4.52 -4.18
N PHE A 14 8.88 -3.65 -3.37
CA PHE A 14 9.56 -2.43 -3.80
C PHE A 14 10.59 -2.64 -4.93
N HIS A 15 11.26 -3.80 -4.98
CA HIS A 15 12.19 -4.16 -6.05
C HIS A 15 11.58 -4.10 -7.46
N ASN A 16 10.25 -4.23 -7.61
CA ASN A 16 9.58 -4.08 -8.91
C ASN A 16 9.51 -2.62 -9.40
N PHE A 17 9.82 -1.66 -8.53
CA PHE A 17 9.71 -0.22 -8.78
C PHE A 17 11.07 0.49 -8.70
N THR A 18 12.16 -0.25 -8.47
CA THR A 18 13.50 0.32 -8.32
C THR A 18 14.06 0.76 -9.67
N THR A 19 13.93 2.05 -9.94
CA THR A 19 14.64 2.75 -11.01
C THR A 19 15.64 3.72 -10.38
N ASP A 20 16.68 4.13 -11.11
CA ASP A 20 17.66 5.09 -10.61
C ASP A 20 17.01 6.41 -10.17
N SER A 21 15.94 6.83 -10.86
CA SER A 21 15.14 7.99 -10.48
C SER A 21 14.44 7.83 -9.13
N PHE A 22 14.14 6.59 -8.71
CA PHE A 22 13.52 6.32 -7.42
C PHE A 22 14.48 6.55 -6.25
N ALA A 23 15.78 6.30 -6.43
CA ALA A 23 16.80 6.63 -5.43
C ALA A 23 16.85 8.14 -5.15
N ALA A 24 16.73 8.96 -6.20
CA ALA A 24 16.63 10.42 -6.06
C ALA A 24 15.33 10.82 -5.31
N ILE A 25 14.19 10.21 -5.63
CA ILE A 25 12.93 10.45 -4.91
C ILE A 25 13.08 10.13 -3.41
N LEU A 26 13.72 9.01 -3.07
CA LEU A 26 13.95 8.63 -1.66
C LEU A 26 14.78 9.67 -0.90
N ALA A 27 15.84 10.17 -1.53
CA ALA A 27 16.70 11.21 -0.93
C ALA A 27 15.99 12.56 -0.78
N GLU A 28 15.02 12.87 -1.65
CA GLU A 28 14.33 14.16 -1.64
C GLU A 28 12.93 14.14 -1.01
N ALA A 29 12.42 12.97 -0.61
CA ALA A 29 11.04 12.76 -0.17
C ALA A 29 10.58 13.75 0.92
N ARG A 30 11.49 14.13 1.83
CA ARG A 30 11.21 15.11 2.90
C ARG A 30 10.80 16.48 2.36
N LYS A 31 11.40 16.96 1.25
CA LYS A 31 11.06 18.25 0.62
C LYS A 31 9.61 18.28 0.12
N TYR A 32 9.09 17.11 -0.24
CA TYR A 32 7.75 16.95 -0.81
C TYR A 32 6.69 16.55 0.23
N ARG A 33 7.04 16.45 1.52
CA ARG A 33 6.17 15.88 2.56
C ARG A 33 5.63 14.50 2.18
N LEU A 34 6.48 13.72 1.50
CA LEU A 34 6.18 12.37 1.05
C LEU A 34 6.61 11.38 2.13
N CYS A 35 5.65 10.68 2.72
CA CYS A 35 5.86 9.60 3.66
C CYS A 35 5.90 8.27 2.90
N LEU A 36 7.10 7.73 2.70
CA LEU A 36 7.30 6.46 2.01
C LEU A 36 7.26 5.29 3.00
N THR A 37 6.54 4.23 2.63
CA THR A 37 6.59 2.94 3.32
C THR A 37 6.85 1.87 2.27
N LEU A 38 8.00 1.22 2.38
CA LEU A 38 8.48 0.26 1.39
C LEU A 38 8.58 -1.12 2.04
N SER A 39 7.99 -2.13 1.40
CA SER A 39 8.24 -3.54 1.74
C SER A 39 9.00 -4.24 0.61
N HIS A 40 9.95 -5.07 1.00
CA HIS A 40 10.75 -5.89 0.10
C HIS A 40 11.19 -7.16 0.83
N GLN A 41 11.46 -8.23 0.08
CA GLN A 41 11.81 -9.54 0.63
C GLN A 41 13.31 -9.78 0.71
N TYR A 42 14.06 -9.40 -0.34
CA TYR A 42 15.49 -9.65 -0.43
C TYR A 42 16.23 -8.34 -0.71
N ILE A 43 17.33 -8.10 0.02
CA ILE A 43 18.12 -6.88 -0.13
C ILE A 43 18.98 -6.93 -1.41
N ASP A 44 19.36 -8.14 -1.83
CA ASP A 44 20.16 -8.39 -3.03
C ASP A 44 19.46 -8.04 -4.35
N GLN A 45 18.13 -7.95 -4.35
CA GLN A 45 17.33 -7.49 -5.49
C GLN A 45 17.44 -5.98 -5.72
N LEU A 46 17.94 -5.22 -4.75
CA LEU A 46 18.14 -3.77 -4.87
C LEU A 46 19.52 -3.48 -5.49
N SER A 47 19.58 -2.55 -6.42
CA SER A 47 20.87 -2.02 -6.89
C SER A 47 21.62 -1.37 -5.71
N PRO A 48 22.97 -1.34 -5.73
CA PRO A 48 23.76 -0.73 -4.67
C PRO A 48 23.35 0.72 -4.35
N GLU A 49 23.02 1.51 -5.37
CA GLU A 49 22.62 2.91 -5.28
C GLU A 49 21.27 3.05 -4.55
N VAL A 50 20.28 2.24 -4.95
CA VAL A 50 18.96 2.23 -4.32
C VAL A 50 19.08 1.76 -2.88
N ARG A 51 19.87 0.71 -2.64
CA ARG A 51 20.12 0.17 -1.30
C ARG A 51 20.69 1.25 -0.37
N GLN A 52 21.71 1.98 -0.83
CA GLN A 52 22.28 3.10 -0.07
C GLN A 52 21.25 4.21 0.17
N ALA A 53 20.45 4.56 -0.84
CA ALA A 53 19.41 5.58 -0.70
C ALA A 53 18.33 5.17 0.31
N VAL A 54 17.92 3.90 0.33
CA VAL A 54 16.96 3.38 1.32
C VAL A 54 17.55 3.42 2.72
N PHE A 55 18.69 2.76 2.97
CA PHE A 55 19.26 2.68 4.32
C PHE A 55 19.69 4.06 4.86
N GLY A 56 20.23 4.94 4.01
CA GLY A 56 20.66 6.28 4.41
C GLY A 56 19.52 7.25 4.75
N ASN A 57 18.31 7.03 4.22
CA ASN A 57 17.19 7.96 4.41
C ASN A 57 16.05 7.38 5.27
N THR A 58 16.09 6.09 5.60
CA THR A 58 15.04 5.42 6.37
C THR A 58 15.21 5.67 7.87
N GLY A 59 14.29 6.45 8.43
CA GLY A 59 14.22 6.71 9.87
C GLY A 59 13.77 5.49 10.66
N THR A 60 12.66 4.90 10.26
CA THR A 60 12.06 3.74 10.92
C THR A 60 12.25 2.49 10.06
N MET A 61 12.82 1.44 10.64
CA MET A 61 13.01 0.17 9.96
C MET A 61 12.41 -0.97 10.78
N ILE A 62 11.69 -1.86 10.09
CA ILE A 62 11.05 -3.04 10.64
C ILE A 62 11.60 -4.25 9.89
N SER A 63 12.16 -5.21 10.61
CA SER A 63 12.64 -6.48 10.06
C SER A 63 11.80 -7.62 10.61
N PHE A 64 11.25 -8.42 9.71
CA PHE A 64 10.66 -9.72 10.01
C PHE A 64 11.74 -10.81 9.91
N ARG A 65 11.34 -12.08 10.02
CA ARG A 65 12.24 -13.19 9.72
C ARG A 65 12.78 -13.09 8.29
N ILE A 66 14.10 -13.09 8.17
CA ILE A 66 14.83 -13.01 6.89
C ILE A 66 15.81 -14.17 6.72
N GLY A 67 16.35 -14.33 5.52
CA GLY A 67 17.39 -15.31 5.23
C GLY A 67 18.76 -14.92 5.79
N PRO A 68 19.72 -15.87 5.84
CA PRO A 68 21.06 -15.62 6.38
C PRO A 68 21.83 -14.57 5.58
N THR A 69 21.66 -14.52 4.26
CA THR A 69 22.35 -13.56 3.37
C THR A 69 22.07 -12.10 3.74
N ASP A 70 20.82 -11.79 4.08
CA ASP A 70 20.40 -10.43 4.43
C ASP A 70 20.68 -10.10 5.90
N ALA A 71 20.87 -11.13 6.74
CA ALA A 71 20.97 -10.98 8.19
C ALA A 71 22.23 -10.22 8.61
N ASP A 72 23.35 -10.44 7.92
CA ASP A 72 24.60 -9.70 8.16
C ASP A 72 24.48 -8.22 7.81
N ILE A 73 23.70 -7.89 6.78
CA ILE A 73 23.47 -6.52 6.34
C ILE A 73 22.59 -5.80 7.37
N LEU A 74 21.47 -6.43 7.75
CA LEU A 74 20.57 -5.85 8.74
C LEU A 74 21.22 -5.76 10.12
N ALA A 75 21.99 -6.75 10.58
CA ALA A 75 22.67 -6.67 11.87
C ALA A 75 23.49 -5.38 12.01
N LYS A 76 24.23 -5.01 10.96
CA LYS A 76 25.01 -3.76 10.90
C LYS A 76 24.13 -2.51 10.89
N ASP A 77 23.03 -2.50 10.14
CA ASP A 77 22.11 -1.35 10.12
C ASP A 77 21.36 -1.18 11.46
N PHE A 78 21.16 -2.29 12.17
CA PHE A 78 20.67 -2.33 13.55
C PHE A 78 21.80 -2.05 14.58
N ALA A 79 22.92 -1.47 14.16
CA ALA A 79 24.06 -1.09 14.98
C ALA A 79 24.63 -2.26 15.81
N ASP A 80 24.61 -3.47 15.24
CA ASP A 80 25.05 -4.72 15.86
C ASP A 80 24.35 -5.03 17.20
N THR A 81 23.17 -4.45 17.44
CA THR A 81 22.32 -4.72 18.61
C THR A 81 21.89 -6.19 18.66
N PHE A 82 21.75 -6.80 17.48
CA PHE A 82 21.35 -8.20 17.30
C PHE A 82 22.39 -8.92 16.45
N ILE A 83 22.63 -10.19 16.75
CA ILE A 83 23.48 -11.03 15.91
C ILE A 83 22.68 -11.55 14.70
N PRO A 84 23.31 -11.79 13.54
CA PRO A 84 22.63 -12.22 12.31
C PRO A 84 21.70 -13.43 12.52
N ARG A 85 22.13 -14.42 13.31
CA ARG A 85 21.33 -15.62 13.62
C ARG A 85 19.96 -15.29 14.22
N GLN A 86 19.85 -14.23 15.02
CA GLN A 86 18.58 -13.84 15.64
C GLN A 86 17.54 -13.39 14.62
N PHE A 87 17.95 -12.82 13.48
CA PHE A 87 17.02 -12.43 12.41
C PHE A 87 16.43 -13.65 11.70
N VAL A 88 17.24 -14.70 11.54
CA VAL A 88 16.82 -15.97 10.91
C VAL A 88 15.89 -16.76 11.82
N ASP A 89 16.13 -16.68 13.13
CA ASP A 89 15.39 -17.42 14.16
C ASP A 89 14.11 -16.69 14.64
N LEU A 90 13.73 -15.56 14.04
CA LEU A 90 12.48 -14.84 14.38
C LEU A 90 11.24 -15.72 14.15
N ASP A 91 10.39 -15.86 15.16
CA ASP A 91 9.12 -16.56 15.03
C ASP A 91 8.09 -15.72 14.26
N ARG A 92 6.99 -16.37 13.89
CA ARG A 92 5.84 -15.70 13.29
C ARG A 92 5.36 -14.54 14.17
N TYR A 93 5.10 -13.41 13.52
CA TYR A 93 4.69 -12.14 14.13
C TYR A 93 5.75 -11.47 15.01
N GLN A 94 6.96 -12.00 15.13
CA GLN A 94 8.04 -11.28 15.79
C GLN A 94 8.80 -10.43 14.79
N ILE A 95 9.24 -9.27 15.26
CA ILE A 95 10.01 -8.31 14.49
C ILE A 95 11.15 -7.74 15.32
N PHE A 96 12.17 -7.27 14.63
CA PHE A 96 13.09 -6.25 15.15
C PHE A 96 12.72 -4.90 14.57
N ILE A 97 12.76 -3.86 15.39
CA ILE A 97 12.36 -2.52 14.99
C ILE A 97 13.32 -1.49 15.53
N ARG A 98 13.67 -0.53 14.67
CA ARG A 98 14.33 0.73 15.02
C ARG A 98 13.37 1.84 14.62
N LEU A 99 12.89 2.62 15.59
CA LEU A 99 11.94 3.70 15.35
C LEU A 99 12.70 5.03 15.21
N LEU A 100 12.17 5.94 14.40
CA LEU A 100 12.50 7.35 14.47
C LEU A 100 11.34 8.07 15.17
N GLU A 101 11.57 8.57 16.37
CA GLU A 101 10.61 9.30 17.19
C GLU A 101 11.14 10.71 17.43
N ASP A 102 10.35 11.73 17.06
CA ASP A 102 10.73 13.15 17.18
C ASP A 102 12.13 13.50 16.63
N GLY A 103 12.54 12.81 15.57
CA GLY A 103 13.84 13.00 14.92
C GLY A 103 15.01 12.27 15.58
N VAL A 104 14.75 11.49 16.63
CA VAL A 104 15.74 10.68 17.35
C VAL A 104 15.51 9.21 17.02
N ALA A 105 16.58 8.51 16.63
CA ALA A 105 16.52 7.07 16.41
C ALA A 105 16.50 6.34 17.77
N SER A 106 15.52 5.48 17.97
CA SER A 106 15.46 4.62 19.15
C SER A 106 16.57 3.58 19.13
N THR A 107 16.97 3.09 20.31
CA THR A 107 17.69 1.82 20.39
C THR A 107 16.82 0.73 19.76
N PRO A 108 17.35 -0.14 18.90
CA PRO A 108 16.54 -1.20 18.34
C PRO A 108 16.05 -2.20 19.39
N PHE A 109 14.83 -2.69 19.19
CA PHE A 109 14.22 -3.64 20.12
C PHE A 109 13.38 -4.70 19.38
N ARG A 110 13.10 -5.80 20.07
CA ARG A 110 12.21 -6.86 19.59
C ARG A 110 10.78 -6.51 19.94
N ALA A 111 9.86 -6.70 18.99
CA ALA A 111 8.44 -6.52 19.20
C ALA A 111 7.64 -7.67 18.58
N LYS A 112 6.34 -7.71 18.87
CA LYS A 112 5.40 -8.65 18.28
C LYS A 112 4.27 -7.89 17.58
N THR A 113 4.03 -8.22 16.32
CA THR A 113 2.97 -7.63 15.52
C THR A 113 1.60 -8.18 15.92
N LEU A 114 0.57 -7.45 15.54
CA LEU A 114 -0.80 -7.91 15.71
C LEU A 114 -1.02 -9.21 14.93
N PRO A 115 -1.82 -10.15 15.47
CA PRO A 115 -2.26 -11.31 14.69
C PRO A 115 -3.04 -10.83 13.46
N ASN A 116 -3.16 -11.70 12.45
CA ASN A 116 -3.95 -11.38 11.27
C ASN A 116 -5.34 -10.90 11.70
N LEU A 117 -5.69 -9.67 11.35
CA LEU A 117 -7.02 -9.12 11.64
C LEU A 117 -8.00 -10.10 11.02
N SER A 118 -8.86 -10.73 11.82
CA SER A 118 -9.88 -11.62 11.29
C SER A 118 -10.80 -10.75 10.43
N MET A 119 -10.52 -10.68 9.14
CA MET A 119 -11.40 -10.08 8.17
C MET A 119 -12.62 -11.00 8.15
N GLY A 120 -13.64 -10.64 8.93
CA GLY A 120 -14.94 -11.29 8.84
C GLY A 120 -15.29 -11.32 7.36
N HIS A 121 -15.36 -12.51 6.78
CA HIS A 121 -15.58 -12.70 5.33
C HIS A 121 -17.00 -12.29 4.91
N THR A 122 -17.67 -11.45 5.70
CA THR A 122 -19.08 -11.05 5.62
C THR A 122 -19.43 -10.40 4.28
N ARG A 123 -18.44 -9.98 3.48
CA ARG A 123 -18.66 -9.33 2.18
C ARG A 123 -18.12 -10.11 0.98
N ARG A 124 -17.63 -11.34 1.13
CA ARG A 124 -17.10 -12.14 0.02
C ARG A 124 -18.10 -12.26 -1.13
N LEU A 125 -19.36 -12.59 -0.82
CA LEU A 125 -20.42 -12.72 -1.82
C LEU A 125 -20.72 -11.40 -2.53
N ASN A 126 -20.75 -10.29 -1.78
CA ASN A 126 -20.98 -8.96 -2.34
C ASN A 126 -19.83 -8.53 -3.27
N LEU A 127 -18.58 -8.82 -2.89
CA LEU A 127 -17.42 -8.52 -3.73
C LEU A 127 -17.41 -9.34 -5.03
N ILE A 128 -17.71 -10.65 -4.95
CA ILE A 128 -17.84 -11.51 -6.13
C ILE A 128 -18.97 -11.02 -7.04
N ARG A 129 -20.13 -10.65 -6.48
CA ARG A 129 -21.26 -10.12 -7.24
C ARG A 129 -20.88 -8.82 -7.96
N HIS A 130 -20.33 -7.84 -7.25
CA HIS A 130 -19.93 -6.56 -7.84
C HIS A 130 -18.80 -6.69 -8.87
N SER A 131 -17.87 -7.61 -8.66
CA SER A 131 -16.85 -7.92 -9.66
C SER A 131 -17.47 -8.51 -10.93
N ARG A 132 -18.40 -9.46 -10.80
CA ARG A 132 -19.12 -10.06 -11.94
C ARG A 132 -19.97 -9.04 -12.69
N GLU A 133 -20.66 -8.15 -11.99
CA GLU A 133 -21.45 -7.07 -12.61
C GLU A 133 -20.59 -6.11 -13.44
N ARG A 134 -19.36 -5.80 -12.99
CA ARG A 134 -18.49 -4.82 -13.65
C ARG A 134 -17.57 -5.41 -14.71
N PHE A 135 -17.11 -6.64 -14.50
CA PHE A 135 -16.01 -7.22 -15.27
C PHE A 135 -16.32 -8.57 -15.92
N ALA A 136 -17.39 -9.26 -15.50
CA ALA A 136 -17.78 -10.50 -16.14
C ALA A 136 -18.85 -10.26 -17.22
N THR A 137 -18.89 -11.15 -18.20
CA THR A 137 -19.99 -11.24 -19.15
C THR A 137 -20.64 -12.61 -18.98
N ASP A 138 -21.95 -12.68 -19.18
CA ASP A 138 -22.67 -13.94 -19.12
C ASP A 138 -22.08 -14.95 -20.10
N ARG A 139 -21.86 -16.18 -19.63
CA ARG A 139 -21.23 -17.25 -20.40
C ARG A 139 -21.98 -17.51 -21.71
N PHE A 140 -23.32 -17.47 -21.71
CA PHE A 140 -24.12 -17.68 -22.91
C PHE A 140 -23.83 -16.62 -23.98
N ARG A 141 -23.69 -15.35 -23.59
CA ARG A 141 -23.34 -14.27 -24.53
C ARG A 141 -21.94 -14.43 -25.11
N VAL A 142 -20.99 -14.93 -24.33
CA VAL A 142 -19.62 -15.21 -24.81
C VAL A 142 -19.65 -16.38 -25.78
N GLU A 143 -20.34 -17.48 -25.44
CA GLU A 143 -20.46 -18.67 -26.28
C GLU A 143 -21.21 -18.39 -27.59
N GLU A 144 -22.28 -17.59 -27.56
CA GLU A 144 -23.00 -17.17 -28.75
C GLU A 144 -22.11 -16.33 -29.68
N LYS A 145 -21.37 -15.36 -29.13
CA LYS A 145 -20.39 -14.58 -29.91
C LYS A 145 -19.31 -15.48 -30.52
N LEU A 146 -18.78 -16.43 -29.74
CA LEU A 146 -17.77 -17.37 -30.20
C LEU A 146 -18.30 -18.24 -31.33
N ARG A 147 -19.53 -18.77 -31.19
CA ARG A 147 -20.19 -19.59 -32.20
C ARG A 147 -20.40 -18.81 -33.50
N ARG A 148 -20.85 -17.56 -33.42
CA ARG A 148 -20.99 -16.67 -34.59
C ARG A 148 -19.64 -16.44 -35.28
N TRP A 149 -18.58 -16.18 -34.51
CA TRP A 149 -17.21 -16.02 -35.02
C TRP A 149 -16.69 -17.27 -35.72
N VAL A 150 -16.91 -18.45 -35.13
CA VAL A 150 -16.47 -19.74 -35.70
C VAL A 150 -17.27 -20.10 -36.96
N SER A 151 -18.57 -19.80 -36.99
CA SER A 151 -19.44 -20.10 -38.14
C SER A 151 -19.24 -19.18 -39.34
N ASN A 152 -18.68 -17.97 -39.12
CA ASN A 152 -18.46 -16.98 -40.17
C ASN A 152 -17.08 -16.33 -39.94
N PRO A 153 -15.98 -16.97 -40.39
CA PRO A 153 -14.65 -16.39 -40.26
C PRO A 153 -14.53 -15.20 -41.23
N ILE A 154 -14.87 -14.00 -40.76
CA ILE A 154 -14.67 -12.77 -41.53
C ILE A 154 -13.20 -12.37 -41.43
N SER A 155 -12.62 -12.07 -42.60
CA SER A 155 -11.28 -11.51 -42.82
C SER A 155 -10.99 -10.32 -41.90
N SER A 156 -9.71 -10.13 -41.60
CA SER A 156 -9.08 -9.30 -40.54
C SER A 156 -9.33 -7.78 -40.57
N SER A 157 -10.58 -7.31 -40.63
CA SER A 157 -10.92 -5.89 -40.50
C SER A 157 -11.88 -5.54 -39.36
N ASP A 158 -12.45 -6.52 -38.64
CA ASP A 158 -13.36 -6.24 -37.53
C ASP A 158 -12.59 -6.10 -36.20
N THR A 159 -12.19 -4.87 -35.90
CA THR A 159 -11.55 -4.51 -34.63
C THR A 159 -12.53 -4.71 -33.47
N PHE A 160 -12.07 -5.36 -32.40
CA PHE A 160 -12.85 -5.56 -31.18
C PHE A 160 -13.43 -4.24 -30.65
N PRO A 161 -14.75 -4.10 -30.48
CA PRO A 161 -15.30 -2.92 -29.83
C PRO A 161 -14.88 -2.95 -28.35
N ARG A 162 -14.00 -2.01 -28.00
CA ARG A 162 -13.61 -1.72 -26.62
C ARG A 162 -14.89 -1.42 -25.84
N THR A 163 -15.23 -2.23 -24.85
CA THR A 163 -16.40 -2.01 -23.97
C THR A 163 -16.40 -0.56 -23.51
N GLN A 164 -17.41 0.21 -23.94
CA GLN A 164 -17.57 1.59 -23.48
C GLN A 164 -17.78 1.58 -21.98
N ARG A 165 -16.81 2.14 -21.25
CA ARG A 165 -16.97 2.50 -19.83
C ARG A 165 -18.15 3.47 -19.74
N SER A 166 -19.22 3.11 -19.03
CA SER A 166 -20.18 4.09 -18.54
C SER A 166 -19.47 4.96 -17.51
N ARG A 167 -18.97 6.12 -17.94
CA ARG A 167 -18.73 7.23 -17.01
C ARG A 167 -20.12 7.72 -16.60
N HIS A 168 -20.55 7.38 -15.39
CA HIS A 168 -21.55 8.22 -14.72
C HIS A 168 -20.87 9.55 -14.42
N SER A 169 -21.16 10.54 -15.26
CA SER A 169 -20.94 11.95 -14.97
C SER A 169 -22.07 12.41 -14.05
N GLU A 170 -21.82 12.39 -12.75
CA GLU A 170 -22.54 13.29 -11.83
C GLU A 170 -21.83 14.65 -11.92
N GLU A 171 -22.32 15.52 -12.81
CA GLU A 171 -22.12 16.96 -12.68
C GLU A 171 -23.12 17.47 -11.62
N SER A 172 -22.68 17.60 -10.37
CA SER A 172 -23.32 18.53 -9.44
C SER A 172 -22.42 19.76 -9.30
N SER A 173 -22.84 20.83 -9.96
CA SER A 173 -22.31 22.18 -9.87
C SER A 173 -22.11 22.65 -8.43
N ILE A 174 -20.89 23.09 -8.09
CA ILE A 174 -20.68 23.97 -6.94
C ILE A 174 -19.71 25.08 -7.35
N SER A 175 -20.20 26.31 -7.35
CA SER A 175 -19.39 27.53 -7.34
C SER A 175 -20.09 28.57 -6.43
N PRO A 176 -19.33 29.54 -5.88
CA PRO A 176 -19.38 29.89 -4.46
C PRO A 176 -20.16 31.18 -4.15
N LYS A 177 -20.74 31.28 -2.94
CA LYS A 177 -20.55 32.39 -1.96
C LYS A 177 -21.65 32.47 -0.88
N ALA A 178 -21.16 32.62 0.36
CA ALA A 178 -21.54 33.56 1.43
C ALA A 178 -22.99 33.75 1.92
N SER A 179 -23.05 33.77 3.27
CA SER A 179 -23.90 34.55 4.19
C SER A 179 -25.37 34.17 4.41
N GLY A 180 -25.73 33.99 5.70
CA GLY A 180 -27.07 34.30 6.22
C GLY A 180 -27.76 33.23 7.08
N GLU A 181 -27.57 33.31 8.40
CA GLU A 181 -28.56 33.04 9.47
C GLU A 181 -29.00 31.61 9.88
N SER A 182 -28.65 31.32 11.16
CA SER A 182 -29.47 30.80 12.27
C SER A 182 -30.00 29.35 12.34
N ALA A 183 -29.38 28.62 13.28
CA ALA A 183 -29.95 27.80 14.35
C ALA A 183 -30.79 26.55 14.02
N VAL A 184 -30.32 25.37 14.46
CA VAL A 184 -30.89 24.61 15.61
C VAL A 184 -29.95 23.44 15.96
N LYS A 185 -29.54 23.38 17.23
CA LYS A 185 -28.80 22.27 17.87
C LYS A 185 -29.61 20.97 17.80
N ARG A 186 -29.01 19.87 17.32
CA ARG A 186 -29.42 18.50 17.68
C ARG A 186 -28.21 17.67 18.08
N THR A 187 -28.07 17.53 19.39
CA THR A 187 -27.17 16.59 20.07
C THR A 187 -27.70 15.15 19.89
N ARG A 188 -26.82 14.21 19.58
CA ARG A 188 -27.06 12.78 19.86
C ARG A 188 -25.97 12.30 20.81
N ARG A 189 -26.37 12.08 22.06
CA ARG A 189 -25.62 11.33 23.07
C ARG A 189 -25.79 9.84 22.80
N HIS A 190 -24.72 9.06 22.92
CA HIS A 190 -24.77 7.69 23.43
C HIS A 190 -23.43 7.35 24.09
N PRO A 191 -23.41 6.39 25.03
CA PRO A 191 -22.76 6.56 26.33
C PRO A 191 -21.49 5.71 26.47
N GLY A 192 -20.53 6.27 27.21
CA GLY A 192 -19.69 5.56 28.18
C GLY A 192 -18.73 4.49 27.66
N GLY A 193 -17.42 4.76 27.81
CA GLY A 193 -16.41 3.71 27.84
C GLY A 193 -15.00 4.21 27.54
N VAL A 194 -14.37 4.82 28.54
CA VAL A 194 -12.93 5.10 28.57
C VAL A 194 -12.20 3.78 28.82
N LEU A 195 -11.11 3.52 28.09
CA LEU A 195 -10.02 2.69 28.62
C LEU A 195 -8.67 3.40 28.38
N PRO A 196 -7.75 3.36 29.37
CA PRO A 196 -6.67 4.33 29.50
C PRO A 196 -5.30 3.81 29.01
N ILE A 197 -4.43 4.79 28.74
CA ILE A 197 -2.97 4.80 28.47
C ILE A 197 -2.50 3.95 27.28
#